data_AF-A0A402BXG2-F1
#
_entry.id   AF-A0A402BXG2-F1
#
_cell.length_a   1.000
_cell.length_b   1.000
_cell.length_c   1.000
_cell.angle_alpha   90.00
_cell.angle_beta   90.00
_cell.angle_gamma   90.00
#
_symmetry.space_group_name_H-M   'P 1'
#
loop_
_entity.id
_entity.type
_entity.pdbx_description
1 polymer ?
#
loop_
_entity_poly.entity_id
_entity_poly.type
_entity_poly.pdbx_seq_one_letter_code
_entity_poly.pdbx_strand_id
1 'polypeptide(L)'
;MIVHAIDGNIVLPFVVGSKVKINALFSFIGILLGEHLWGISGMFLCIPAIAIIKIIFERVDGLKPWGKLLGEEEKPHKKKKSYKISKNITLKEMD
;
A
#
# COMPACT_ATOMS: atom_id res chain seq x y z
N MET A 1 10.90 -29.09 3.76
CA MET A 1 10.80 -27.99 4.75
C MET A 1 10.82 -26.60 4.12
N ILE A 2 11.61 -26.34 3.08
CA ILE A 2 11.68 -25.03 2.41
C ILE A 2 10.35 -24.61 1.74
N VAL A 3 9.64 -25.55 1.10
CA VAL A 3 8.32 -25.27 0.46
C VAL A 3 7.27 -24.78 1.46
N HIS A 4 7.18 -25.40 2.65
CA HIS A 4 6.24 -24.98 3.69
C HIS A 4 6.53 -23.57 4.22
N ALA A 5 7.81 -23.18 4.29
CA ALA A 5 8.22 -21.83 4.70
C ALA A 5 7.87 -20.76 3.65
N ILE A 6 7.94 -21.10 2.36
CA ILE A 6 7.60 -20.17 1.27
C ILE A 6 6.08 -19.94 1.24
N ASP A 7 5.29 -21.00 1.32
CA ASP A 7 3.83 -20.94 1.25
C ASP A 7 3.23 -20.14 2.42
N GLY A 8 3.66 -20.42 3.65
CA GLY A 8 3.10 -19.78 4.84
C GLY A 8 3.72 -18.42 5.21
N ASN A 9 5.01 -18.21 4.97
CA ASN A 9 5.74 -17.07 5.52
C ASN A 9 6.05 -15.96 4.50
N ILE A 10 5.95 -16.23 3.20
CA ILE A 10 6.27 -15.26 2.13
C ILE A 10 5.04 -14.95 1.26
N VAL A 11 4.28 -15.97 0.85
CA VAL A 11 3.13 -15.78 -0.06
C VAL A 11 2.03 -14.96 0.61
N LEU A 12 1.71 -15.27 1.88
CA LEU A 12 0.73 -14.51 2.66
C LEU A 12 1.10 -13.02 2.75
N PRO A 13 2.25 -12.60 3.31
CA PRO A 13 2.59 -11.19 3.40
C PRO A 13 2.77 -10.50 2.04
N PHE A 14 3.18 -11.22 1.00
CA PHE A 14 3.32 -10.65 -0.35
C PHE A 14 1.95 -10.33 -0.98
N VAL A 15 0.97 -11.23 -0.82
CA VAL A 15 -0.39 -11.04 -1.35
C VAL A 15 -1.16 -9.92 -0.62
N VAL A 16 -0.97 -9.78 0.69
CA VAL A 16 -1.63 -8.70 1.47
C VAL A 16 -0.80 -7.42 1.60
N GLY A 17 0.51 -7.46 1.31
CA GLY A 17 1.45 -6.35 1.46
C GLY A 17 1.38 -5.28 0.37
N SER A 18 0.86 -5.62 -0.82
CA SER A 18 0.82 -4.70 -1.97
C SER A 18 -0.17 -3.51 -1.82
N LYS A 19 -0.89 -3.43 -0.69
CA LYS A 19 -1.81 -2.35 -0.30
C LYS A 19 -1.28 -1.47 0.84
N VAL A 20 -0.06 -1.73 1.34
CA VAL A 20 0.44 -1.06 2.53
C VAL A 20 1.15 0.25 2.18
N LYS A 21 0.41 1.20 1.61
CA LYS A 21 0.83 2.62 1.68
C LYS A 21 0.62 3.06 3.12
N ILE A 22 1.69 3.19 3.90
CA ILE A 22 1.65 3.65 5.31
C ILE A 22 1.83 5.17 5.30
N ASN A 23 1.04 5.88 6.09
CA ASN A 23 1.24 7.30 6.29
C ASN A 23 2.59 7.57 6.99
N ALA A 24 3.33 8.59 6.54
CA ALA A 24 4.68 8.89 7.02
C ALA A 24 4.75 9.08 8.55
N LEU A 25 3.71 9.65 9.16
CA LEU A 25 3.62 9.83 10.61
C LEU A 25 3.67 8.50 11.38
N PHE A 26 2.94 7.48 10.92
CA PHE A 26 2.91 6.18 11.58
C PHE A 26 4.23 5.44 11.43
N SER A 27 4.86 5.52 10.25
CA SER A 27 6.21 4.99 10.05
C SER A 27 7.22 5.65 10.99
N PHE A 28 7.14 6.97 11.16
CA PHE A 28 8.02 7.72 12.06
C PHE A 28 7.83 7.31 13.53
N ILE A 29 6.58 7.26 14.00
CA ILE A 29 6.26 6.79 15.37
C ILE A 29 6.75 5.35 15.57
N GLY A 30 6.51 4.48 14.60
CA GLY A 30 6.98 3.11 14.65
C GLY A 30 8.50 3.05 14.77
N ILE A 31 9.24 3.78 13.93
CA ILE A 31 10.70 3.84 13.99
C ILE A 31 11.20 4.28 15.37
N LEU A 32 10.61 5.32 15.98
CA LEU A 32 10.97 5.77 17.33
C LEU A 32 10.73 4.69 18.39
N LEU A 33 9.61 3.97 18.29
CA LEU A 33 9.29 2.87 19.21
C LEU A 33 10.22 1.67 18.99
N GLY A 34 10.52 1.34 17.74
CA GLY A 34 11.47 0.27 17.38
C GLY A 34 12.89 0.59 17.84
N GLU A 35 13.31 1.84 17.67
CA GLU A 35 14.57 2.35 18.19
C GLU A 35 14.65 2.20 19.71
N HIS A 36 13.57 2.54 20.43
CA HIS A 36 13.58 2.42 21.90
C HIS A 36 13.56 0.97 22.39
N LEU A 37 12.90 0.06 21.67
CA LEU A 37 12.81 -1.36 22.04
C LEU A 37 14.12 -2.12 21.80
N TRP A 38 14.75 -1.92 20.65
CA TRP A 38 15.87 -2.76 20.19
C TRP A 38 16.99 -1.98 19.48
N GLY A 39 16.93 -0.65 19.49
CA GLY A 39 17.87 0.21 18.79
C GLY A 39 17.73 0.12 17.27
N ILE A 40 18.87 0.08 16.59
CA ILE A 40 18.96 0.11 15.12
C ILE A 40 18.22 -1.08 14.49
N SER A 41 18.23 -2.26 15.12
CA SER A 41 17.53 -3.42 14.57
C SER A 41 16.00 -3.25 14.60
N GLY A 42 15.47 -2.53 15.58
CA GLY A 42 14.04 -2.26 15.70
C GLY A 42 13.55 -1.29 14.63
N MET A 43 14.38 -0.35 14.15
CA MET A 43 14.03 0.55 13.06
C MET A 43 13.73 -0.23 11.76
N PHE A 44 14.48 -1.29 11.46
CA PHE A 44 14.26 -2.13 10.29
C PHE A 44 12.98 -2.98 10.42
N LEU A 45 12.72 -3.50 11.63
CA LEU A 45 11.56 -4.35 11.89
C LEU A 45 10.24 -3.56 11.93
N CYS A 46 10.29 -2.25 12.13
CA CYS A 46 9.08 -1.42 12.18
C CYS A 46 8.30 -1.37 10.86
N ILE A 47 8.98 -1.36 9.72
CA ILE A 47 8.30 -1.35 8.41
C ILE A 47 7.39 -2.58 8.24
N PRO A 48 7.89 -3.83 8.37
CA PRO A 48 7.03 -5.02 8.28
C PRO A 48 6.04 -5.12 9.44
N ALA A 49 6.39 -4.72 10.66
CA ALA A 49 5.49 -4.77 11.81
C ALA A 49 4.25 -3.87 11.61
N ILE A 50 4.46 -2.62 11.20
CA ILE A 50 3.36 -1.67 10.94
C ILE A 50 2.53 -2.15 9.75
N ALA A 51 3.14 -2.76 8.74
CA ALA A 51 2.43 -3.33 7.61
C ALA A 51 1.45 -4.44 8.04
N ILE A 52 1.89 -5.34 8.92
CA ILE A 52 1.05 -6.42 9.46
C ILE A 52 -0.11 -5.83 10.27
N ILE A 53 0.16 -4.85 11.15
CA ILE A 53 -0.88 -4.17 11.95
C ILE A 53 -1.94 -3.53 11.04
N LYS A 54 -1.51 -2.84 9.98
CA LYS A 54 -2.43 -2.23 9.00
C LYS A 54 -3.35 -3.28 8.36
N ILE A 55 -2.80 -4.40 7.91
CA ILE A 55 -3.56 -5.48 7.27
C ILE A 55 -4.61 -6.06 8.22
N ILE A 56 -4.26 -6.25 9.49
CA ILE A 56 -5.19 -6.72 10.52
C ILE A 56 -6.34 -5.71 10.68
N PHE A 57 -6.02 -4.41 10.77
CA PHE A 57 -7.04 -3.37 10.93
C PHE A 57 -7.96 -3.24 9.70
N GLU A 58 -7.47 -3.49 8.50
CA GLU A 58 -8.29 -3.53 7.28
C GLU A 58 -9.22 -4.75 7.23
N ARG A 59 -8.84 -5.86 7.87
CA ARG A 59 -9.61 -7.12 7.91
C ARG A 59 -10.72 -7.12 8.96
N VAL A 60 -10.61 -6.30 10.02
CA VAL A 60 -11.61 -6.23 11.09
C VAL A 60 -12.57 -5.08 10.84
N ASP A 61 -13.87 -5.37 10.63
CA ASP A 61 -14.89 -4.38 10.27
C ASP A 61 -14.97 -3.17 11.23
N GLY A 62 -14.71 -3.39 12.53
CA GLY A 62 -14.67 -2.31 13.55
C GLY A 62 -13.38 -1.46 13.55
N LEU A 63 -12.29 -1.93 12.97
CA LEU A 63 -11.00 -1.22 12.91
C LEU A 63 -10.65 -0.67 11.52
N LYS A 64 -11.53 -0.87 10.53
CA LYS A 64 -11.44 -0.23 9.21
C LYS A 64 -11.13 1.27 9.24
N PRO A 65 -11.75 2.13 10.08
CA PRO A 65 -11.40 3.54 10.14
C PRO A 65 -9.95 3.77 10.62
N TRP A 66 -9.46 2.95 11.56
CA TRP A 66 -8.07 3.00 12.01
C TRP A 66 -7.11 2.56 10.91
N GLY A 67 -7.42 1.48 10.19
CA GLY A 67 -6.65 1.02 9.03
C GLY A 67 -6.54 2.09 7.94
N LYS A 68 -7.61 2.87 7.73
CA LYS A 68 -7.65 3.99 6.78
C LYS A 68 -6.79 5.19 7.22
N LEU A 69 -6.67 5.45 8.52
CA LEU A 69 -5.81 6.51 9.08
C LEU A 69 -4.32 6.12 9.09
N LEU A 70 -4.04 4.84 9.34
CA LEU A 70 -2.70 4.24 9.24
C LEU A 70 -2.21 4.20 7.78
N GLY A 71 -3.16 4.04 6.85
CA GLY A 71 -2.89 4.11 5.43
C GLY A 71 -2.70 5.54 4.92
N GLU A 72 -1.89 5.71 3.88
CA GLU A 72 -1.97 6.93 3.07
C GLU A 72 -3.32 6.93 2.34
N GLU A 73 -4.00 8.07 2.31
CA GLU A 73 -5.18 8.25 1.46
C GLU A 73 -4.83 7.79 0.05
N GLU A 74 -5.45 6.70 -0.42
CA GLU A 74 -5.27 6.25 -1.79
C GLU A 74 -5.74 7.40 -2.69
N LYS A 75 -4.81 8.26 -3.15
CA LYS A 75 -5.08 9.15 -4.29
C LYS A 75 -5.62 8.23 -5.36
N PRO A 76 -6.91 8.34 -5.76
CA PRO A 76 -7.51 7.38 -6.64
C PRO A 76 -6.63 7.31 -7.87
N HIS A 77 -6.15 6.11 -8.21
CA HIS A 77 -5.33 5.89 -9.37
C HIS A 77 -6.14 6.36 -10.58
N LYS A 78 -5.90 7.61 -11.02
CA LYS A 78 -6.62 8.22 -12.14
C LYS A 78 -6.30 7.36 -13.35
N LYS A 79 -7.24 6.50 -13.75
CA LYS A 79 -7.18 5.77 -15.02
C LYS A 79 -6.86 6.81 -16.11
N LYS A 80 -5.72 6.66 -16.80
CA LYS A 80 -5.32 7.52 -17.91
C LYS A 80 -6.45 7.47 -18.95
N LYS A 81 -7.30 8.50 -19.02
CA LYS A 81 -8.32 8.62 -20.07
C LYS A 81 -7.58 8.85 -21.39
N SER A 82 -7.58 7.84 -22.27
CA SER A 82 -7.11 7.95 -23.64
C SER A 82 -8.17 8.73 -24.43
N TYR A 83 -7.88 9.98 -24.78
CA TYR A 83 -8.71 10.76 -25.70
C TYR A 83 -8.34 10.34 -27.13
N LYS A 84 -9.23 9.61 -27.81
CA LYS A 84 -9.13 9.41 -29.26
C LYS A 84 -9.54 10.71 -29.95
N ILE A 85 -8.57 11.44 -30.48
CA ILE A 85 -8.81 12.58 -31.36
C ILE A 85 -9.26 12.00 -32.71
N SER A 86 -10.57 12.05 -32.98
CA SER A 86 -11.09 11.80 -34.32
C SER A 86 -10.71 12.96 -35.21
N LYS A 87 -9.97 12.67 -36.27
CA LYS A 87 -9.51 13.64 -37.26
C LYS A 87 -10.65 13.79 -38.28
N ASN A 88 -11.37 14.92 -38.24
CA ASN A 88 -12.37 15.31 -39.24
C ASN A 88 -11.69 15.71 -40.56
N ILE A 89 -11.11 14.74 -41.26
CA ILE A 89 -10.42 14.95 -42.56
C ILE A 89 -11.43 15.02 -43.72
N THR A 90 -12.74 14.84 -43.47
CA THR A 90 -13.78 14.82 -44.51
C THR A 90 -14.36 16.20 -44.86
N LEU A 91 -13.97 17.29 -44.17
CA LEU A 91 -14.62 18.60 -44.34
C LEU A 91 -13.90 19.56 -45.29
N LYS A 92 -13.00 19.07 -46.16
CA LYS A 92 -12.30 19.95 -47.11
C LYS A 92 -12.20 19.41 -48.54
N GLU A 93 -13.16 18.57 -48.94
CA GLU A 93 -13.42 18.19 -50.35
C GLU A 93 -14.82 18.63 -50.82
N MET A 94 -15.37 19.68 -50.21
CA MET A 94 -16.60 20.32 -50.69
C MET A 94 -16.42 21.83 -50.58
N ASP A 95 -15.60 22.40 -51.46
CA ASP A 95 -15.68 23.76 -52.02
C ASP A 95 -14.74 23.87 -53.23
#